data_AF-A0A9E5I3H7-F1
#
_entry.id   AF-A0A9E5I3H7-F1
#
_cell.length_a   1.000
_cell.length_b   1.000
_cell.length_c   1.000
_cell.angle_alpha   90.00
_cell.angle_beta   90.00
_cell.angle_gamma   90.00
#
_symmetry.space_group_name_H-M   'P 1'
#
loop_
_entity.id
_entity.type
_entity.pdbx_description
1 polymer ?
#
loop_
_entity_poly.entity_id
_entity_poly.type
_entity_poly.pdbx_seq_one_letter_code
_entity_poly.pdbx_strand_id
1 'polypeptide(L)'
;ELQAGGAVFDNTATDYSARVAEEQFAWSSALSGVSGTQGLLSVLAASPRAKADPAAVAKMKALASHSGKVEIPTILFTGTADPVTVAGNQQSVLDKYAAYYAEKWAAAKKAGERKRPVNNQLALWNFPAQKYTKFTSAGVSTCQEVHC
;
A
#
# COMPACT_ATOMS: atom_id res chain seq x y z
N GLU A 1 14.34 2.98 -7.87
CA GLU A 1 15.76 2.78 -8.23
C GLU A 1 16.49 4.09 -8.49
N LEU A 2 16.04 4.94 -9.44
CA LEU A 2 16.66 6.26 -9.70
C LEU A 2 16.83 7.12 -8.44
N GLN A 3 15.82 7.20 -7.57
CA GLN A 3 15.94 7.92 -6.30
C GLN A 3 16.83 7.20 -5.27
N ALA A 4 16.90 5.87 -5.34
CA ALA A 4 17.68 5.02 -4.43
C ALA A 4 19.16 4.89 -4.87
N GLY A 5 19.50 5.28 -6.10
CA GLY A 5 20.85 5.20 -6.65
C GLY A 5 21.28 3.81 -7.13
N GLY A 6 20.37 2.83 -7.17
CA GLY A 6 20.68 1.45 -7.53
C GLY A 6 19.45 0.54 -7.53
N ALA A 7 19.68 -0.74 -7.83
CA ALA A 7 18.65 -1.77 -7.88
C ALA A 7 18.07 -2.06 -6.50
N VAL A 8 16.74 -2.05 -6.37
CA VAL A 8 16.06 -2.30 -5.07
C VAL A 8 15.30 -3.61 -5.03
N PHE A 9 15.03 -4.21 -6.19
CA PHE A 9 14.35 -5.49 -6.29
C PHE A 9 15.35 -6.65 -6.21
N ASP A 10 14.99 -7.67 -5.43
CA ASP A 10 15.75 -8.92 -5.32
C ASP A 10 14.82 -10.11 -5.54
N ASN A 11 15.14 -10.95 -6.52
CA ASN A 11 14.46 -12.21 -6.75
C ASN A 11 15.39 -13.42 -6.72
N THR A 12 16.62 -13.26 -6.21
CA THR A 12 17.64 -14.32 -6.21
C THR A 12 17.20 -15.56 -5.45
N ALA A 13 16.42 -15.39 -4.38
CA ALA A 13 15.86 -16.47 -3.57
C ALA A 13 14.39 -16.78 -3.87
N THR A 14 13.82 -16.22 -4.94
CA THR A 14 12.39 -16.43 -5.25
C THR A 14 12.18 -17.77 -5.95
N ASP A 15 11.46 -18.68 -5.28
CA ASP A 15 10.88 -19.87 -5.90
C ASP A 15 9.53 -19.52 -6.55
N TYR A 16 9.57 -19.26 -7.86
CA TYR A 16 8.38 -18.92 -8.64
C TYR A 16 7.40 -20.09 -8.77
N SER A 17 7.89 -21.33 -8.77
CA SER A 17 7.05 -22.52 -8.88
C SER A 17 6.26 -22.72 -7.59
N ALA A 18 6.91 -22.58 -6.43
CA ALA A 18 6.23 -22.66 -5.14
C ALA A 18 5.20 -21.54 -4.95
N ARG A 19 5.48 -20.32 -5.43
CA ARG A 19 4.55 -19.18 -5.30
C ARG A 19 3.21 -19.38 -6.00
N VAL A 20 3.19 -20.13 -7.10
CA VAL A 20 1.97 -20.33 -7.90
C VAL A 20 1.36 -21.71 -7.66
N ALA A 21 1.97 -22.56 -6.83
CA ALA A 21 1.57 -23.97 -6.68
C ALA A 21 0.13 -24.10 -6.16
N GLU A 22 -0.25 -23.33 -5.13
CA GLU A 22 -1.59 -23.39 -4.53
C GLU A 22 -2.69 -22.84 -5.45
N GLU A 23 -2.32 -21.94 -6.37
CA GLU A 23 -3.24 -21.26 -7.28
C GLU A 23 -3.13 -21.77 -8.73
N GLN A 24 -2.34 -22.82 -8.96
CA GLN A 24 -1.92 -23.23 -10.30
C GLN A 24 -3.12 -23.55 -11.20
N PHE A 25 -4.18 -24.09 -10.62
CA PHE A 25 -5.43 -24.38 -11.33
C PHE A 25 -6.11 -23.10 -11.85
N ALA A 26 -6.20 -22.05 -11.02
CA ALA A 26 -6.80 -20.77 -11.41
C ALA A 26 -6.01 -20.08 -12.54
N TRP A 27 -4.67 -20.18 -12.49
CA TRP A 27 -3.80 -19.63 -13.52
C TRP A 27 -3.82 -20.46 -14.82
N SER A 28 -3.98 -21.78 -14.71
CA SER A 28 -3.97 -22.67 -15.87
C SER A 28 -5.10 -22.36 -16.85
N SER A 29 -6.31 -22.00 -16.39
CA SER A 29 -7.40 -21.62 -17.30
C SER A 29 -7.13 -20.34 -18.08
N ALA A 30 -6.42 -19.38 -17.48
CA ALA A 30 -6.07 -18.11 -18.13
C ALA A 30 -4.87 -18.24 -19.08
N LEU A 31 -4.01 -19.24 -18.88
CA LEU A 31 -2.71 -19.37 -19.56
C LEU A 31 -2.66 -20.52 -20.57
N SER A 32 -3.80 -20.96 -21.10
CA SER A 32 -3.89 -22.08 -22.06
C SER A 32 -3.53 -23.46 -21.48
N GLY A 33 -3.92 -23.70 -20.22
CA GLY A 33 -3.72 -24.97 -19.51
C GLY A 33 -2.41 -25.05 -18.74
N VAL A 34 -2.20 -26.20 -18.07
CA VAL A 34 -1.01 -26.47 -17.23
C VAL A 34 0.29 -26.32 -18.02
N SER A 35 0.29 -26.67 -19.31
CA SER A 35 1.45 -26.54 -20.20
C SER A 35 1.90 -25.09 -20.37
N GLY A 36 0.97 -24.14 -20.49
CA GLY A 36 1.30 -22.72 -20.60
C GLY A 36 1.88 -22.15 -19.31
N THR A 37 1.32 -22.53 -18.15
CA THR A 37 1.90 -22.17 -16.84
C THR A 37 3.31 -22.73 -16.68
N GLN A 38 3.54 -24.00 -17.04
CA GLN A 38 4.87 -24.62 -16.99
C GLN A 38 5.85 -23.97 -17.98
N GLY A 39 5.39 -23.57 -19.17
CA GLY A 39 6.19 -22.84 -20.15
C GLY A 39 6.67 -21.47 -19.63
N LEU A 40 5.81 -20.72 -18.94
CA LEU A 40 6.24 -19.46 -18.32
C LEU A 40 7.19 -19.68 -17.15
N LEU A 41 6.96 -20.72 -16.34
CA LEU A 41 7.89 -21.08 -15.26
C LEU A 41 9.28 -21.48 -15.78
N SER A 42 9.35 -22.15 -16.94
CA SER A 42 10.65 -22.50 -17.56
C SER A 42 11.38 -21.27 -18.07
N VAL A 43 10.67 -20.30 -18.67
CA VAL A 43 11.24 -19.01 -19.05
C VAL A 43 11.76 -18.27 -17.81
N LEU A 44 10.99 -18.24 -16.71
CA LEU A 44 11.42 -17.64 -15.46
C LEU A 44 12.62 -18.36 -14.84
N ALA A 45 12.75 -19.67 -15.00
CA ALA A 45 13.90 -20.43 -14.52
C ALA A 45 15.19 -20.11 -15.31
N ALA A 46 15.06 -19.85 -16.61
CA ALA A 46 16.18 -19.48 -17.48
C ALA A 46 16.52 -17.97 -17.45
N SER A 47 15.59 -17.13 -16.98
CA SER A 47 15.76 -15.68 -16.97
C SER A 47 16.81 -15.23 -15.93
N PRO A 48 17.66 -14.24 -16.24
CA PRO A 48 18.58 -13.65 -15.27
C PRO A 48 17.86 -13.17 -14.01
N ARG A 49 18.41 -13.49 -12.84
CA ARG A 49 17.91 -13.01 -11.56
C ARG A 49 18.41 -11.59 -11.27
N ALA A 50 17.53 -10.76 -10.73
CA ALA A 50 17.85 -9.45 -10.20
C ALA A 50 18.31 -9.58 -8.75
N LYS A 51 19.45 -8.98 -8.43
CA LYS A 51 19.99 -8.87 -7.07
C LYS A 51 19.92 -7.41 -6.64
N ALA A 52 19.39 -7.16 -5.46
CA ALA A 52 19.31 -5.79 -4.94
C ALA A 52 20.68 -5.31 -4.44
N ASP A 53 20.90 -4.00 -4.56
CA ASP A 53 21.98 -3.30 -3.88
C ASP A 53 21.55 -3.00 -2.43
N PRO A 54 22.23 -3.53 -1.40
CA PRO A 54 21.91 -3.25 -0.01
C PRO A 54 21.85 -1.75 0.34
N ALA A 55 22.71 -0.93 -0.27
CA ALA A 55 22.72 0.52 -0.03
C ALA A 55 21.47 1.19 -0.64
N ALA A 56 21.10 0.81 -1.86
CA ALA A 56 19.87 1.28 -2.50
C ALA A 56 18.62 0.86 -1.71
N VAL A 57 18.57 -0.38 -1.21
CA VAL A 57 17.47 -0.88 -0.37
C VAL A 57 17.37 -0.08 0.93
N ALA A 58 18.50 0.18 1.60
CA ALA A 58 18.53 0.99 2.82
C ALA A 58 18.02 2.41 2.55
N LYS A 59 18.45 3.03 1.44
CA LYS A 59 17.98 4.35 1.03
C LYS A 59 16.49 4.36 0.69
N MET A 60 15.99 3.33 0.02
CA MET A 60 14.56 3.21 -0.29
C MET A 60 13.72 3.07 0.98
N LYS A 61 14.18 2.27 1.95
CA LYS A 61 13.53 2.20 3.27
C LYS A 61 13.48 3.55 3.96
N ALA A 62 14.57 4.31 3.91
CA ALA A 62 14.60 5.67 4.47
C ALA A 62 13.63 6.63 3.77
N LEU A 63 13.57 6.60 2.43
CA LEU A 63 12.66 7.42 1.63
C LEU A 63 11.18 7.08 1.87
N ALA A 64 10.85 5.81 2.08
CA ALA A 64 9.50 5.36 2.39
C ALA A 64 9.12 5.56 3.87
N SER A 65 10.11 5.78 4.74
CA SER A 65 9.88 5.99 6.17
C SER A 65 9.36 7.40 6.45
N HIS A 66 8.45 7.49 7.42
CA HIS A 66 7.95 8.76 7.92
C HIS A 66 7.76 8.68 9.43
N SER A 67 8.06 9.79 10.13
CA SER A 67 7.87 9.91 11.58
C SER A 67 6.39 10.10 11.96
N GLY A 68 5.55 10.58 11.02
CA GLY A 68 4.17 10.98 11.30
C GLY A 68 4.05 12.21 12.20
N LYS A 69 5.16 12.91 12.49
CA LYS A 69 5.15 14.16 13.26
C LYS A 69 4.82 15.32 12.33
N VAL A 70 3.67 15.93 12.53
CA VAL A 70 3.18 17.07 11.71
C VAL A 70 3.26 18.35 12.53
N GLU A 71 4.17 19.25 12.14
CA GLU A 71 4.35 20.56 12.78
C GLU A 71 3.81 21.72 11.94
N ILE A 72 3.68 21.52 10.62
CA ILE A 72 3.12 22.49 9.67
C ILE A 72 1.71 21.99 9.27
N PRO A 73 0.69 22.87 9.12
CA PRO A 73 -0.63 22.46 8.66
C PRO A 73 -0.57 21.60 7.39
N THR A 74 -1.05 20.36 7.49
CA THR A 74 -0.94 19.33 6.45
C THR A 74 -2.31 18.71 6.20
N ILE A 75 -2.69 18.64 4.93
CA ILE A 75 -3.88 17.91 4.47
C ILE A 75 -3.42 16.61 3.83
N LEU A 76 -3.95 15.50 4.32
CA LEU A 76 -3.80 14.18 3.70
C LEU A 76 -5.08 13.87 2.92
N PHE A 77 -4.94 13.36 1.71
CA PHE A 77 -6.07 12.97 0.87
C PHE A 77 -5.77 11.65 0.17
N THR A 78 -6.65 10.66 0.34
CA THR A 78 -6.63 9.42 -0.43
C THR A 78 -8.03 8.85 -0.60
N GLY A 79 -8.18 7.96 -1.59
CA GLY A 79 -9.36 7.12 -1.73
C GLY A 79 -9.29 5.89 -0.84
N THR A 80 -10.42 5.50 -0.26
CA THR A 80 -10.55 4.23 0.46
C THR A 80 -10.27 3.00 -0.42
N ALA A 81 -10.47 3.13 -1.74
CA ALA A 81 -10.18 2.11 -2.75
C ALA A 81 -9.02 2.49 -3.68
N ASP A 82 -8.08 3.33 -3.25
CA ASP A 82 -6.90 3.70 -4.05
C ASP A 82 -5.91 2.53 -4.14
N PRO A 83 -5.57 2.03 -5.34
CA PRO A 83 -4.64 0.91 -5.51
C PRO A 83 -3.16 1.30 -5.39
N VAL A 84 -2.83 2.60 -5.44
CA VAL A 84 -1.46 3.13 -5.41
C VAL A 84 -1.16 3.73 -4.02
N THR A 85 -2.00 4.65 -3.56
CA THR A 85 -1.87 5.29 -2.24
C THR A 85 -2.84 4.69 -1.24
N VAL A 86 -2.68 3.38 -1.01
CA VAL A 86 -3.62 2.57 -0.23
C VAL A 86 -4.00 3.21 1.11
N ALA A 87 -5.27 3.04 1.50
CA ALA A 87 -5.84 3.64 2.70
C ALA A 87 -5.01 3.35 3.98
N GLY A 88 -4.44 2.15 4.08
CA GLY A 88 -3.57 1.78 5.20
C GLY A 88 -2.35 2.69 5.36
N ASN A 89 -1.80 3.24 4.28
CA ASN A 89 -0.67 4.17 4.37
C ASN A 89 -1.09 5.50 4.99
N GLN A 90 -2.22 6.09 4.54
CA GLN A 90 -2.76 7.31 5.15
C GLN A 90 -3.10 7.06 6.62
N GLN A 91 -3.72 5.93 6.95
CA GLN A 91 -4.05 5.57 8.33
C GLN A 91 -2.80 5.48 9.22
N SER A 92 -1.71 4.86 8.74
CA SER A 92 -0.42 4.83 9.46
C SER A 92 0.12 6.23 9.78
N VAL A 93 -0.05 7.22 8.89
CA VAL A 93 0.34 8.61 9.14
C VAL A 93 -0.55 9.26 10.21
N LEU A 94 -1.87 8.99 10.18
CA LEU A 94 -2.82 9.48 11.18
C LEU A 94 -2.51 8.93 12.58
N ASP A 95 -2.26 7.62 12.69
CA ASP A 95 -2.03 6.95 13.97
C ASP A 95 -0.74 7.46 14.63
N LYS A 96 0.34 7.60 13.86
CA LYS A 96 1.60 8.18 14.35
C LYS A 96 1.42 9.63 14.79
N TYR A 97 0.63 10.42 14.07
CA TYR A 97 0.35 11.79 14.46
C TYR A 97 -0.49 11.87 15.73
N ALA A 98 -1.49 11.00 15.89
CA ALA A 98 -2.30 10.92 17.10
C ALA A 98 -1.44 10.63 18.34
N ALA A 99 -0.48 9.70 18.23
CA ALA A 99 0.49 9.41 19.29
C ALA A 99 1.34 10.65 19.61
N TYR A 100 1.91 11.29 18.59
CA TYR A 100 2.71 12.51 18.76
C TYR A 100 1.92 13.68 19.34
N TYR A 101 0.65 13.87 18.95
CA TYR A 101 -0.24 14.89 19.48
C TYR A 101 -0.55 14.63 20.96
N ALA A 102 -0.75 13.37 21.35
CA ALA A 102 -0.94 12.97 22.75
C ALA A 102 0.31 13.25 23.61
N GLU A 103 1.50 12.96 23.09
CA GLU A 103 2.78 13.32 23.72
C GLU A 103 2.92 14.84 23.93
N LYS A 104 2.62 15.64 22.89
CA LYS A 104 2.60 17.11 22.99
C LYS A 104 1.63 17.60 24.06
N TRP A 105 0.43 17.02 24.11
CA TRP A 105 -0.54 17.37 25.13
C TRP A 105 -0.09 17.00 26.54
N ALA A 106 0.56 15.85 26.71
CA ALA A 106 1.13 15.44 27.98
C ALA A 106 2.25 16.41 28.44
N ALA A 107 3.10 16.85 27.52
CA ALA A 107 4.16 17.82 27.81
C ALA A 107 3.60 19.21 28.16
N ALA A 108 2.63 19.72 27.41
CA ALA A 108 1.97 21.00 27.67
C ALA A 108 1.35 21.04 29.08
N LYS A 109 0.64 19.96 29.47
CA LYS A 109 0.11 19.83 30.85
C LYS A 109 1.20 19.88 31.92
N LYS A 110 2.35 19.23 31.69
CA LYS A 110 3.49 19.26 32.62
C LYS A 110 4.09 20.66 32.74
N ALA A 111 4.08 21.44 31.64
CA ALA A 111 4.53 22.83 31.62
C ALA A 111 3.51 23.82 32.22
N GLY A 112 2.34 23.36 32.67
CA GLY A 112 1.28 24.22 33.20
C GLY A 112 0.40 24.88 32.13
N GLU A 113 0.59 24.54 30.85
CA GLU A 113 -0.26 25.05 29.77
C GLU A 113 -1.65 24.41 29.84
N ARG A 114 -2.69 25.25 29.84
CA ARG A 114 -4.10 24.80 29.85
C ARG A 114 -4.74 24.78 28.47
N LYS A 115 -4.02 25.24 27.45
CA LYS A 115 -4.48 25.24 26.05
C LYS A 115 -3.99 23.95 25.39
N ARG A 116 -4.90 23.23 24.73
CA ARG A 116 -4.50 22.06 23.92
C ARG A 116 -3.64 22.51 22.73
N PRO A 117 -2.65 21.70 22.32
CA PRO A 117 -1.91 21.96 21.09
C PRO A 117 -2.85 22.07 19.90
N VAL A 118 -2.51 22.93 18.93
CA VAL A 118 -3.27 23.02 17.68
C VAL A 118 -3.11 21.69 16.92
N ASN A 119 -4.23 21.15 16.43
CA ASN A 119 -4.18 20.03 15.50
C ASN A 119 -3.79 20.55 14.12
N ASN A 120 -2.65 20.09 13.60
CA ASN A 120 -2.09 20.50 12.32
C ASN A 120 -2.33 19.47 11.20
N GLN A 121 -3.08 18.39 11.46
CA GLN A 121 -3.35 17.35 10.49
C GLN A 121 -4.85 17.23 10.21
N LEU A 122 -5.20 17.29 8.93
CA LEU A 122 -6.54 16.97 8.44
C LEU A 122 -6.44 15.82 7.45
N ALA A 123 -7.19 14.74 7.69
CA ALA A 123 -7.38 13.67 6.72
C ALA A 123 -8.71 13.85 6.00
N LEU A 124 -8.66 13.76 4.68
CA LEU A 124 -9.80 13.72 3.80
C LEU A 124 -9.84 12.36 3.11
N TRP A 125 -11.00 11.72 3.12
CA TRP A 125 -11.21 10.40 2.53
C TRP A 125 -12.16 10.52 1.35
N ASN A 126 -11.72 10.05 0.18
CA ASN A 126 -12.59 9.85 -0.96
C ASN A 126 -13.24 8.46 -0.85
N PHE A 127 -14.56 8.44 -0.77
CA PHE A 127 -15.33 7.20 -0.77
C PHE A 127 -15.85 6.92 -2.19
N PRO A 128 -15.84 5.66 -2.65
CA PRO A 128 -16.48 5.33 -3.91
C PRO A 128 -17.95 5.76 -3.86
N ALA A 129 -18.43 6.39 -4.92
CA ALA A 129 -19.82 6.85 -4.96
C ALA A 129 -20.78 5.66 -4.86
N GLN A 130 -21.81 5.76 -4.02
CA GLN A 130 -22.84 4.70 -3.84
C GLN A 130 -23.50 4.26 -5.14
N LYS A 131 -23.49 5.11 -6.18
CA LYS A 131 -24.06 4.80 -7.50
C LYS A 131 -23.44 3.59 -8.20
N TYR A 132 -22.23 3.16 -7.82
CA TYR A 132 -21.51 2.09 -8.50
C TYR A 132 -21.82 0.67 -7.97
N THR A 133 -22.51 0.54 -6.84
CA THR A 133 -22.90 -0.78 -6.31
C THR A 133 -24.26 -0.71 -5.65
N LYS A 134 -25.29 -1.24 -6.32
CA LYS A 134 -26.57 -1.55 -5.68
C LYS A 134 -26.61 -3.04 -5.36
N PHE A 135 -27.02 -3.36 -4.15
CA PHE A 135 -27.32 -4.73 -3.76
C PHE A 135 -28.82 -4.92 -3.84
N THR A 136 -29.25 -6.03 -4.46
CA THR A 136 -30.62 -6.49 -4.35
C THR A 136 -30.93 -6.88 -2.90
N SER A 137 -32.20 -7.03 -2.54
CA SER A 137 -32.60 -7.57 -1.23
C SER A 137 -32.04 -8.98 -0.96
N ALA A 138 -31.57 -9.67 -1.99
CA ALA A 138 -30.88 -10.96 -1.91
C ALA A 138 -29.33 -10.84 -1.80
N GLY A 139 -28.77 -9.64 -1.70
CA GLY A 139 -27.33 -9.41 -1.54
C GLY A 139 -26.49 -9.51 -2.82
N VAL A 140 -27.12 -9.64 -3.99
CA VAL A 140 -26.42 -9.70 -5.28
C VAL A 140 -26.11 -8.29 -5.78
N SER A 141 -24.87 -8.03 -6.18
CA SER A 141 -24.45 -6.75 -6.78
C SER A 141 -24.95 -6.64 -8.22
N THR A 142 -25.55 -5.51 -8.57
CA THR A 142 -25.95 -5.19 -9.94
C THR A 142 -25.11 -4.02 -10.46
N CYS A 143 -24.37 -4.21 -11.56
CA CYS A 143 -23.79 -3.10 -12.33
C CYS A 143 -24.91 -2.31 -13.01
N GLN A 144 -24.83 -0.98 -12.98
CA GLN A 144 -25.73 -0.11 -13.74
C GLN A 144 -24.91 0.73 -14.73
N GLU A 145 -25.19 0.52 -16.03
CA GLU A 145 -24.80 1.25 -17.27
C GLU A 145 -23.75 2.36 -17.11
N VAL A 146 -22.57 2.34 -17.76
CA VAL A 146 -22.36 2.52 -19.22
C VAL A 146 -21.10 1.77 -19.74
N HIS A 147 -20.40 0.98 -18.93
CA HIS A 147 -19.30 0.15 -19.43
C HIS A 147 -19.31 -1.22 -18.74
N CYS A 148 -19.96 -2.18 -19.39
CA CYS A 148 -19.54 -3.58 -19.35
C CYS A 148 -18.80 -3.87 -20.67
#